data_AF-A0A843KQ83-F1
#
_entry.id   AF-A0A843KQ83-F1
#
_cell.length_a   1.000
_cell.length_b   1.000
_cell.length_c   1.000
_cell.angle_alpha   90.00
_cell.angle_beta   90.00
_cell.angle_gamma   90.00
#
_symmetry.space_group_name_H-M   'P 1'
#
loop_
_entity.id
_entity.type
_entity.pdbx_description
1 polymer ?
#
loop_
_entity_poly.entity_id
_entity_poly.type
_entity_poly.pdbx_seq_one_letter_code
_entity_poly.pdbx_strand_id
1 'polypeptide(L)' 'MVKTTIAVSPSTRDLLRELGNKGDTYDDIILRLLRDAGWKHMDTRWNEILRNDAFIPLDEL' A
#
# COMPACT_ATOMS: atom_id res chain seq x y z
N MET A 1 7.70 -9.21 -20.16
CA MET A 1 7.26 -7.91 -19.61
C MET A 1 8.42 -6.93 -19.71
N VAL A 2 8.16 -5.72 -20.19
CA VAL A 2 9.15 -4.64 -20.16
C VAL A 2 9.33 -4.21 -18.70
N LYS A 3 10.57 -4.11 -18.23
CA LYS A 3 10.89 -3.64 -16.88
C LYS A 3 11.41 -2.20 -16.98
N THR A 4 11.02 -1.37 -16.02
CA THR A 4 11.51 0.00 -15.89
C THR A 4 12.60 0.05 -14.83
N THR A 5 13.71 0.71 -15.11
CA THR A 5 14.77 0.94 -14.13
C THR A 5 14.41 2.12 -13.24
N ILE A 6 14.36 1.89 -11.93
CA ILE A 6 14.14 2.94 -10.92
C ILE A 6 15.43 3.08 -10.13
N ALA A 7 16.00 4.28 -10.11
CA ALA A 7 17.15 4.58 -9.27
C ALA A 7 16.70 4.74 -7.82
N VAL A 8 17.37 4.05 -6.91
CA VAL A 8 17.16 4.15 -5.45
C VAL A 8 18.50 4.28 -4.75
N SER A 9 18.50 4.80 -3.52
CA SER A 9 19.73 4.84 -2.72
C SER A 9 20.17 3.42 -2.34
N PRO A 10 21.46 3.21 -2.04
CA PRO A 10 21.94 1.93 -1.53
C PRO A 10 21.19 1.46 -0.28
N SER A 11 20.88 2.39 0.64
CA SER A 11 20.12 2.09 1.85
C SER A 11 18.71 1.59 1.56
N THR A 12 17.99 2.21 0.60
CA THR A 12 16.66 1.73 0.19
C THR A 12 16.73 0.36 -0.45
N ARG A 13 17.73 0.09 -1.30
CA ARG A 13 17.94 -1.24 -1.90
C ARG A 13 18.20 -2.31 -0.84
N ASP A 14 18.97 -1.99 0.19
CA ASP A 14 19.32 -2.93 1.25
C ASP A 14 18.10 -3.21 2.14
N LEU A 15 17.28 -2.20 2.48
CA LEU A 15 15.97 -2.39 3.12
C LEU A 15 15.03 -3.28 2.29
N LEU A 16 14.96 -3.05 0.97
CA LEU A 16 14.16 -3.92 0.09
C LEU A 16 14.64 -5.37 0.16
N ARG A 17 15.96 -5.61 0.26
CA ARG A 17 16.52 -6.96 0.38
C ARG A 17 16.15 -7.62 1.70
N GLU A 18 16.17 -6.86 2.80
CA GLU A 18 15.77 -7.35 4.14
C GLU A 18 14.29 -7.73 4.21
N LEU A 19 13.44 -7.01 3.46
CA LEU A 19 12.01 -7.27 3.39
C LEU A 19 11.62 -8.43 2.45
N GLY A 20 12.53 -8.87 1.59
CA GLY A 20 12.28 -9.93 0.61
C GLY A 20 12.34 -11.33 1.22
N ASN A 21 11.50 -12.24 0.71
CA ASN A 21 11.62 -13.67 0.98
C ASN A 21 12.47 -14.36 -0.09
N LYS A 22 12.90 -15.60 0.18
CA LYS A 22 13.64 -16.40 -0.79
C LYS A 22 12.82 -16.59 -2.08
N GLY A 23 13.32 -16.05 -3.19
CA GLY A 23 12.68 -16.14 -4.50
C GLY A 23 11.94 -14.87 -4.94
N ASP A 24 11.78 -13.89 -4.06
CA ASP A 24 11.14 -12.62 -4.41
C ASP A 24 12.05 -11.76 -5.28
N THR A 25 11.47 -11.09 -6.28
CA THR A 25 12.15 -10.01 -7.01
C THR A 25 11.92 -8.66 -6.33
N TYR A 26 12.76 -7.67 -6.63
CA TYR A 26 12.54 -6.30 -6.17
C TYR A 26 11.16 -5.75 -6.58
N ASP A 27 10.64 -6.18 -7.73
CA ASP A 27 9.33 -5.77 -8.22
C ASP A 27 8.20 -6.36 -7.36
N ASP A 28 8.32 -7.61 -6.94
CA ASP A 28 7.34 -8.27 -6.05
C ASP A 28 7.29 -7.59 -4.69
N ILE A 29 8.47 -7.26 -4.14
CA ILE A 29 8.61 -6.59 -2.86
C ILE A 29 7.98 -5.20 -2.92
N ILE A 30 8.29 -4.42 -3.96
CA ILE A 30 7.73 -3.08 -4.17
C ILE A 30 6.21 -3.17 -4.32
N LEU A 31 5.69 -4.10 -5.12
CA LEU A 31 4.26 -4.25 -5.34
C LEU A 31 3.50 -4.60 -4.05
N ARG A 32 4.07 -5.47 -3.22
CA ARG A 32 3.50 -5.81 -1.90
C ARG A 32 3.45 -4.59 -0.99
N LEU A 33 4.56 -3.86 -0.88
CA LEU A 33 4.63 -2.63 -0.06
C LEU A 33 3.62 -1.58 -0.51
N LEU A 34 3.44 -1.40 -1.83
CA LEU A 34 2.45 -0.47 -2.38
C LEU A 34 1.02 -0.88 -2.05
N ARG A 35 0.71 -2.18 -2.10
CA ARG A 35 -0.61 -2.71 -1.71
C ARG A 35 -0.88 -2.46 -0.23
N ASP A 36 0.08 -2.76 0.63
CA ASP A 36 -0.04 -2.58 2.08
C ASP A 36 -0.20 -1.09 2.45
N ALA A 37 0.56 -0.21 1.80
CA ALA A 37 0.43 1.23 1.98
C ALA A 37 -0.91 1.77 1.46
N GLY A 38 -1.36 1.29 0.30
CA GLY A 38 -2.65 1.64 -0.29
C GLY A 38 -3.82 1.25 0.61
N TRP A 39 -3.79 0.04 1.17
CA TRP A 39 -4.81 -0.42 2.11
C TRP A 39 -4.85 0.43 3.38
N LYS A 40 -3.71 0.75 4.00
CA LYS A 40 -3.66 1.62 5.18
C LYS A 40 -4.19 3.02 4.90
N HIS A 41 -3.89 3.58 3.72
CA HIS A 41 -4.37 4.90 3.35
C HIS A 41 -5.89 4.90 3.11
N MET A 42 -6.41 3.87 2.45
CA MET A 42 -7.85 3.68 2.29
C MET A 42 -8.53 3.54 3.64
N ASP A 43 -8.05 2.66 4.52
CA ASP A 43 -8.62 2.45 5.86
C ASP A 43 -8.68 3.74 6.69
N THR A 44 -7.61 4.55 6.64
CA THR A 44 -7.61 5.87 7.31
C THR A 44 -8.72 6.78 6.78
N ARG A 45 -8.87 6.85 5.45
CA ARG A 45 -9.91 7.65 4.80
C ARG A 45 -11.32 7.13 5.12
N TRP A 46 -11.53 5.81 5.11
CA TRP A 46 -12.82 5.19 5.45
C TRP A 46 -13.19 5.45 6.93
N ASN A 47 -12.22 5.36 7.84
CA ASN A 47 -12.42 5.65 9.26
C ASN A 47 -12.74 7.14 9.53
N GLU A 48 -12.20 8.06 8.73
CA GLU A 48 -12.57 9.49 8.79
C GLU A 48 -14.00 9.74 8.31
N ILE A 49 -14.42 9.10 7.21
CA ILE A 49 -15.80 9.20 6.70
C ILE A 49 -16.79 8.63 7.73
N LEU A 50 -16.53 7.42 8.23
CA LEU A 50 -17.40 6.76 9.23
C LEU A 50 -17.51 7.52 10.57
N ARG A 51 -16.49 8.30 10.95
CA ARG A 51 -16.55 9.14 12.15
C ARG A 51 -17.41 10.39 11.98
N ASN A 52 -17.51 10.91 10.76
CA ASN A 52 -18.13 12.20 10.50
C ASN A 52 -19.50 12.11 9.82
N ASP A 53 -19.81 11.00 9.13
CA ASP A 53 -21.14 10.77 8.57
C ASP A 53 -22.07 10.13 9.61
N ALA A 54 -23.18 10.80 9.88
CA ALA A 54 -24.31 10.18 10.56
C ALA A 54 -24.93 9.14 9.62
N PHE A 55 -25.02 7.89 10.06
CA PHE A 55 -25.73 6.84 9.31
C PHE A 55 -27.19 7.27 9.13
N ILE A 56 -27.63 7.44 7.86
CA ILE A 56 -29.02 7.72 7.52
C ILE A 56 -29.66 6.38 7.10
N PRO A 57 -30.63 5.85 7.85
CA PRO A 57 -31.39 4.67 7.45
C PRO A 57 -32.09 4.90 6.11
N LEU A 58 -32.21 3.84 5.30
CA LEU A 58 -32.84 3.91 3.99
C LEU A 58 -34.31 4.39 4.06
N ASP A 59 -34.97 4.18 5.20
CA ASP A 59 -36.35 4.58 5.46
C ASP A 59 -36.51 6.09 5.71
N GLU A 60 -35.40 6.84 5.83
CA GLU A 60 -35.37 8.29 6.07
C GLU A 60 -34.96 9.11 4.82
N LEU A 61 -34.85 8.47 3.64
CA LEU A 61 -34.51 9.06 2.34
C LEU A 61 -35.72 9.53 1.53
#